data_AF-A0A2J6RGL9-F1
#
_entry.id   AF-A0A2J6RGL9-F1
#
_cell.length_a   1.000
_cell.length_b   1.000
_cell.length_c   1.000
_cell.angle_alpha   90.00
_cell.angle_beta   90.00
_cell.angle_gamma   90.00
#
_symmetry.space_group_name_H-M   'P 1'
#
loop_
_entity.id
_entity.type
_entity.pdbx_description
1 polymer ?
#
loop_
_entity_poly.entity_id
_entity_poly.type
_entity_poly.pdbx_seq_one_letter_code
_entity_poly.pdbx_strand_id
1 'polypeptide(L)'
;MYDLRRRNVMLLCNKNKSPTFLSIVQKTRSCKCTDPRDRIYATLGLVVRPPRMEPNYGASIGEVYRELFFEVLRSDGNLSDLTYSGLQGQPQGLLPTWVPHWDHRRPTNSVISSSICEASSKSKPDYVTLADGVLGLTGLKFATVEHIYFCKLVTSSIMGDGIREIAALLEFYESHLEQRWSVNDCAAIARTLTGNEFSDRFHPPNPALQSFGSAREAIQELKDNPSSTRSDCSSALNRYITDATRCLRGRCFFVTEEGYIGLGSGVMKPGDIVTVFLGYHSLMILRAVGSDDEQYQVVGEASCDGFMSGESLMGPLPQGLTLVHHALDRSSAMQEVYKGYFDSKESTLLEEDPRTAHIPLPLGWRRSQPGEFDMIYFVNDETSEKLCIRE
;
A
#
# COMPACT_ATOMS: atom_id res chain seq x y z
N MET A 1 -3.07 22.29 -16.46
CA MET A 1 -2.88 21.28 -17.54
C MET A 1 -1.45 21.29 -18.09
N TYR A 2 -0.82 22.46 -18.28
CA TYR A 2 0.57 22.60 -18.71
C TYR A 2 1.60 21.98 -17.75
N ASP A 3 1.46 22.15 -16.43
CA ASP A 3 2.39 21.56 -15.45
C ASP A 3 2.40 20.04 -15.43
N LEU A 4 1.23 19.41 -15.63
CA LEU A 4 1.12 17.94 -15.61
C LEU A 4 1.85 17.32 -16.83
N ARG A 5 1.73 17.94 -18.00
CA ARG A 5 2.46 17.52 -19.21
C ARG A 5 3.97 17.71 -19.05
N ARG A 6 4.41 18.87 -18.54
CA ARG A 6 5.83 19.16 -18.30
C ARG A 6 6.43 18.17 -17.29
N ARG A 7 5.71 17.85 -16.21
CA ARG A 7 6.12 16.85 -15.21
C ARG A 7 6.26 15.45 -15.81
N ASN A 8 5.31 15.02 -16.64
CA ASN A 8 5.36 13.71 -17.29
C ASN A 8 6.53 13.60 -18.28
N VAL A 9 6.82 14.64 -19.07
CA VAL A 9 7.97 14.67 -19.99
C VAL A 9 9.30 14.64 -19.23
N MET A 10 9.46 15.47 -18.20
CA MET A 10 10.68 15.50 -17.37
C MET A 10 10.99 14.14 -16.73
N LEU A 11 9.95 13.37 -16.36
CA LEU A 11 10.10 12.05 -15.76
C LEU A 11 10.54 10.98 -16.78
N LEU A 12 10.10 11.07 -18.04
CA LEU A 12 10.57 10.19 -19.12
C LEU A 12 12.02 10.48 -19.51
N CYS A 13 12.50 11.70 -19.25
CA CYS A 13 13.88 12.12 -19.53
C CYS A 13 14.86 11.84 -18.38
N ASN A 14 14.40 11.25 -17.26
CA ASN A 14 15.27 11.01 -16.10
C ASN A 14 16.16 9.77 -16.36
N LYS A 15 17.47 10.00 -16.45
CA LYS A 15 18.48 8.99 -16.83
C LYS A 15 18.85 8.02 -15.71
N ASN A 16 18.45 8.26 -14.46
CA ASN A 16 19.01 7.55 -13.31
C ASN A 16 18.26 6.27 -12.91
N LYS A 17 17.04 6.02 -13.41
CA LYS A 17 16.36 4.71 -13.35
C LYS A 17 15.40 4.58 -14.53
N SER A 18 15.42 3.45 -15.24
CA SER A 18 14.39 3.14 -16.23
C SER A 18 13.05 2.92 -15.49
N PRO A 19 11.99 3.69 -15.79
CA PRO A 19 10.69 3.48 -15.17
C PRO A 19 10.16 2.09 -15.52
N THR A 20 9.57 1.40 -14.53
CA THR A 20 8.78 0.17 -14.77
C THR A 20 7.61 0.49 -15.69
N PHE A 21 7.14 -0.49 -16.46
CA PHE A 21 5.99 -0.33 -17.36
C PHE A 21 4.77 0.27 -16.66
N LEU A 22 4.38 -0.28 -15.50
CA LEU A 22 3.22 0.23 -14.76
C LEU A 22 3.39 1.66 -14.26
N SER A 23 4.59 2.05 -13.82
CA SER A 23 4.86 3.43 -13.45
C SER A 23 4.54 4.38 -14.60
N ILE A 24 4.85 4.01 -15.86
CA ILE A 24 4.48 4.81 -17.02
C ILE A 24 2.97 4.81 -17.22
N VAL A 25 2.32 3.65 -17.24
CA VAL A 25 0.85 3.53 -17.42
C VAL A 25 0.10 4.38 -16.39
N GLN A 26 0.55 4.39 -15.14
CA GLN A 26 -0.01 5.21 -14.07
C GLN A 26 0.19 6.71 -14.31
N LYS A 27 1.41 7.12 -14.69
CA LYS A 27 1.74 8.54 -14.96
C LYS A 27 0.99 9.07 -16.18
N THR A 28 0.73 8.23 -17.18
CA THR A 28 -0.03 8.58 -18.39
C THR A 28 -1.52 8.35 -18.27
N ARG A 29 -2.01 7.81 -17.14
CA ARG A 29 -3.44 7.50 -16.88
C ARG A 29 -4.38 8.69 -17.08
N SER A 30 -3.90 9.89 -16.83
CA SER A 30 -4.68 11.13 -17.00
C SER A 30 -4.75 11.66 -18.43
N CYS A 31 -3.96 11.10 -19.36
CA CYS A 31 -4.00 11.43 -20.78
C CYS A 31 -5.34 10.98 -21.39
N LYS A 32 -5.74 11.57 -22.51
CA LYS A 32 -6.90 11.09 -23.27
C LYS A 32 -6.43 10.12 -24.34
N CYS A 33 -7.18 9.05 -24.55
CA CYS A 33 -6.98 8.08 -25.62
C CYS A 33 -8.31 7.94 -26.37
N THR A 34 -8.29 7.82 -27.70
CA THR A 34 -9.51 7.56 -28.48
C THR A 34 -9.92 6.10 -28.31
N ASP A 35 -8.95 5.19 -28.37
CA ASP A 35 -9.11 3.79 -28.01
C ASP A 35 -8.55 3.55 -26.59
N PRO A 36 -9.32 2.97 -25.65
CA PRO A 36 -8.81 2.66 -24.31
C PRO A 36 -7.57 1.76 -24.30
N ARG A 37 -7.41 0.87 -25.30
CA ARG A 37 -6.26 -0.05 -25.42
C ARG A 37 -4.94 0.67 -25.70
N ASP A 38 -5.00 1.85 -26.33
CA ASP A 38 -3.81 2.69 -26.58
C ASP A 38 -3.15 3.15 -25.28
N ARG A 39 -3.88 3.14 -24.16
CA ARG A 39 -3.29 3.36 -22.83
C ARG A 39 -2.13 2.41 -22.55
N ILE A 40 -2.25 1.17 -23.01
CA ILE A 40 -1.27 0.11 -22.82
C ILE A 40 -0.32 0.09 -24.01
N TYR A 41 -0.84 -0.04 -25.23
CA TYR A 41 -0.02 -0.24 -26.43
C TYR A 41 0.91 0.95 -26.71
N ALA A 42 0.47 2.19 -26.51
CA ALA A 42 1.33 3.35 -26.70
C ALA A 42 2.47 3.45 -25.67
N THR A 43 2.35 2.76 -24.54
CA THR A 43 3.37 2.77 -23.47
C THR A 43 4.41 1.66 -23.60
N LEU A 44 4.15 0.62 -24.41
CA LEU A 44 5.09 -0.49 -24.64
C LEU A 44 6.44 0.03 -25.18
N GLY A 45 6.40 1.00 -26.10
CA GLY A 45 7.60 1.62 -26.67
C GLY A 45 8.33 2.62 -25.77
N LEU A 46 7.83 2.89 -24.55
CA LEU A 46 8.39 3.90 -23.65
C LEU A 46 9.28 3.32 -22.55
N VAL A 47 9.36 2.00 -22.42
CA VAL A 47 10.19 1.31 -21.43
C VAL A 47 11.26 0.45 -22.07
N VAL A 48 12.36 0.25 -21.33
CA VAL A 48 13.49 -0.60 -21.77
C VAL A 48 13.09 -2.09 -21.78
N ARG A 49 12.23 -2.51 -20.84
CA ARG A 49 11.77 -3.89 -20.68
C ARG A 49 10.23 -3.90 -20.65
N PRO A 50 9.56 -3.86 -21.81
CA PRO A 50 8.11 -3.92 -21.87
C PRO A 50 7.59 -5.33 -21.56
N PRO A 51 6.34 -5.45 -21.09
CA PRO A 51 5.56 -6.69 -21.12
C PRO A 51 5.63 -7.35 -22.50
N ARG A 52 5.70 -8.68 -22.56
CA ARG A 52 5.67 -9.45 -23.82
C ARG A 52 4.24 -9.49 -24.39
N MET A 53 3.80 -8.34 -24.89
CA MET A 53 2.48 -8.15 -25.49
C MET A 53 2.62 -7.46 -26.85
N GLU A 54 1.76 -7.83 -27.79
CA GLU A 54 1.66 -7.17 -29.10
C GLU A 54 0.32 -6.44 -29.25
N PRO A 55 0.27 -5.28 -29.94
CA PRO A 55 -0.97 -4.57 -30.18
C PRO A 55 -2.02 -5.41 -30.93
N ASN A 56 -3.04 -5.87 -30.21
CA ASN A 56 -4.20 -6.57 -30.76
C ASN A 56 -5.47 -5.73 -30.56
N TYR A 57 -5.92 -5.07 -31.63
CA TYR A 57 -7.16 -4.27 -31.63
C TYR A 57 -8.41 -5.11 -31.98
N GLY A 58 -8.26 -6.41 -32.22
CA GLY A 58 -9.37 -7.35 -32.31
C GLY A 58 -9.87 -7.83 -30.94
N ALA A 59 -9.00 -7.81 -29.92
CA ALA A 59 -9.33 -8.18 -28.55
C ALA A 59 -10.20 -7.13 -27.86
N SER A 60 -11.10 -7.59 -26.99
CA SER A 60 -11.84 -6.73 -26.06
C SER A 60 -10.88 -6.04 -25.08
N ILE A 61 -11.32 -4.89 -24.53
CA ILE A 61 -10.54 -4.17 -23.50
C ILE A 61 -10.18 -5.10 -22.33
N GLY A 62 -11.10 -5.97 -21.93
CA GLY A 62 -10.90 -6.89 -20.83
C GLY A 62 -9.88 -7.98 -21.08
N GLU A 63 -9.81 -8.49 -22.30
CA GLU A 63 -8.77 -9.45 -22.68
C GLU A 63 -7.39 -8.79 -22.61
N VAL A 64 -7.24 -7.58 -23.17
CA VAL A 64 -5.97 -6.82 -23.15
C VAL A 64 -5.53 -6.52 -21.71
N TYR A 65 -6.47 -6.09 -20.88
CA TYR A 65 -6.23 -5.74 -19.48
C TYR A 65 -5.87 -6.97 -18.64
N ARG A 66 -6.57 -8.08 -18.84
CA ARG A 66 -6.26 -9.34 -18.17
C ARG A 66 -4.90 -9.91 -18.60
N GLU A 67 -4.59 -9.84 -19.90
CA GLU A 67 -3.29 -10.27 -20.43
C GLU A 67 -2.16 -9.45 -19.81
N LEU A 68 -2.33 -8.13 -19.74
CA LEU A 68 -1.37 -7.25 -19.09
C LEU A 68 -1.14 -7.61 -17.62
N PHE A 69 -2.21 -7.84 -16.86
CA PHE A 69 -2.09 -8.24 -15.45
C PHE A 69 -1.18 -9.47 -15.29
N PHE A 70 -1.39 -10.51 -16.10
CA PHE A 70 -0.59 -11.72 -16.01
C PHE A 70 0.84 -11.52 -16.50
N GLU A 71 1.07 -10.68 -17.49
CA GLU A 71 2.42 -10.40 -17.96
C GLU A 71 3.23 -9.60 -16.95
N VAL A 72 2.60 -8.64 -16.26
CA VAL A 72 3.25 -7.93 -15.15
C VAL A 72 3.48 -8.88 -13.97
N LEU A 73 2.49 -9.68 -13.58
CA LEU A 73 2.65 -10.68 -12.52
C LEU A 73 3.83 -11.63 -12.77
N ARG A 74 4.01 -12.10 -14.01
CA ARG A 74 5.14 -12.97 -14.39
C ARG A 74 6.48 -12.24 -14.41
N SER A 75 6.52 -10.99 -14.85
CA SER A 75 7.76 -10.23 -15.00
C SER A 75 8.25 -9.64 -13.68
N ASP A 76 7.35 -9.11 -12.85
CA ASP A 76 7.66 -8.48 -11.57
C ASP A 76 7.66 -9.49 -10.41
N GLY A 77 7.03 -10.67 -10.59
CA GLY A 77 7.01 -11.75 -9.60
C GLY A 77 6.21 -11.42 -8.33
N ASN A 78 5.29 -10.46 -8.41
CA ASN A 78 4.46 -10.01 -7.28
C ASN A 78 3.09 -9.50 -7.78
N LEU A 79 2.16 -9.30 -6.85
CA LEU A 79 0.76 -8.91 -7.12
C LEU A 79 0.52 -7.40 -6.99
N SER A 80 1.53 -6.54 -7.14
CA SER A 80 1.36 -5.09 -6.94
C SER A 80 0.30 -4.44 -7.84
N ASP A 81 -0.05 -5.09 -8.94
CA ASP A 81 -1.12 -4.69 -9.85
C ASP A 81 -2.50 -4.70 -9.22
N LEU A 82 -2.71 -5.58 -8.23
CA LEU A 82 -3.98 -5.68 -7.53
C LEU A 82 -4.36 -4.38 -6.80
N THR A 83 -3.38 -3.52 -6.47
CA THR A 83 -3.62 -2.18 -5.94
C THR A 83 -4.51 -1.33 -6.86
N TYR A 84 -4.58 -1.67 -8.15
CA TYR A 84 -5.35 -0.97 -9.20
C TYR A 84 -6.70 -1.63 -9.50
N SER A 85 -7.01 -2.72 -8.79
CA SER A 85 -8.25 -3.49 -8.91
C SER A 85 -9.28 -3.05 -7.86
N GLY A 86 -10.53 -3.46 -8.03
CA GLY A 86 -11.60 -3.10 -7.09
C GLY A 86 -12.86 -2.57 -7.77
N LEU A 87 -13.94 -2.48 -7.00
CA LEU A 87 -15.26 -2.03 -7.46
C LEU A 87 -15.35 -0.50 -7.67
N GLN A 88 -14.43 0.26 -7.06
CA GLN A 88 -14.52 1.72 -7.05
C GLN A 88 -14.23 2.32 -8.43
N GLY A 89 -15.22 2.98 -9.01
CA GLY A 89 -15.08 3.62 -10.32
C GLY A 89 -15.19 2.65 -11.50
N GLN A 90 -15.58 1.39 -11.26
CA GLN A 90 -15.87 0.45 -12.33
C GLN A 90 -17.34 0.55 -12.79
N PRO A 91 -17.61 0.68 -14.10
CA PRO A 91 -18.94 0.40 -14.61
C PRO A 91 -19.21 -1.11 -14.45
N GLN A 92 -20.30 -1.46 -13.78
CA GLN A 92 -20.63 -2.85 -13.42
C GLN A 92 -20.65 -3.77 -14.64
N GLY A 93 -20.05 -4.97 -14.49
CA GLY A 93 -20.23 -6.10 -15.41
C GLY A 93 -19.32 -6.14 -16.64
N LEU A 94 -18.36 -5.23 -16.79
CA LEU A 94 -17.45 -5.23 -17.94
C LEU A 94 -16.24 -6.14 -17.76
N LEU A 95 -15.61 -6.14 -16.58
CA LEU A 95 -14.38 -6.91 -16.27
C LEU A 95 -14.52 -7.67 -14.95
N PRO A 96 -13.76 -8.77 -14.75
CA PRO A 96 -13.56 -9.34 -13.43
C PRO A 96 -12.99 -8.28 -12.48
N THR A 97 -13.50 -8.21 -11.26
CA THR A 97 -13.15 -7.15 -10.29
C THR A 97 -11.67 -7.10 -9.88
N TRP A 98 -10.96 -8.22 -10.04
CA TRP A 98 -9.53 -8.34 -9.80
C TRP A 98 -8.67 -7.80 -10.96
N VAL A 99 -9.24 -7.56 -12.14
CA VAL A 99 -8.52 -6.97 -13.28
C VAL A 99 -8.50 -5.45 -13.12
N PRO A 100 -7.31 -4.81 -13.14
CA PRO A 100 -7.21 -3.36 -13.09
C PRO A 100 -7.88 -2.64 -14.26
N HIS A 101 -8.47 -1.47 -14.00
CA HIS A 101 -8.93 -0.56 -15.05
C HIS A 101 -7.88 0.52 -15.30
N TRP A 102 -7.09 0.37 -16.37
CA TRP A 102 -6.00 1.31 -16.66
C TRP A 102 -6.45 2.60 -17.39
N ASP A 103 -7.67 2.63 -17.93
CA ASP A 103 -8.27 3.78 -18.63
C ASP A 103 -9.05 4.76 -17.75
N HIS A 104 -9.53 4.33 -16.58
CA HIS A 104 -10.37 5.16 -15.70
C HIS A 104 -9.51 6.03 -14.80
N ARG A 105 -9.88 7.29 -14.55
CA ARG A 105 -9.19 8.09 -13.52
C ARG A 105 -9.36 7.44 -12.15
N ARG A 106 -8.25 7.26 -11.44
CA ARG A 106 -8.27 6.81 -10.05
C ARG A 106 -9.05 7.82 -9.20
N PRO A 107 -10.08 7.38 -8.44
CA PRO A 107 -10.62 8.20 -7.38
C PRO A 107 -9.59 8.38 -6.24
N THR A 108 -8.66 7.43 -6.10
CA THR A 108 -7.67 7.37 -5.01
C THR A 108 -6.28 6.92 -5.47
N ASN A 109 -5.23 7.53 -4.93
CA ASN A 109 -3.86 6.96 -5.00
C ASN A 109 -3.76 5.75 -4.06
N SER A 110 -2.72 4.91 -4.18
CA SER A 110 -2.49 3.85 -3.18
C SER A 110 -2.40 4.44 -1.76
N VAL A 111 -2.87 3.68 -0.76
CA VAL A 111 -2.97 4.15 0.63
C VAL A 111 -1.58 4.43 1.21
N ILE A 112 -0.62 3.57 0.90
CA ILE A 112 0.75 3.68 1.37
C ILE A 112 1.67 3.28 0.20
N SER A 113 2.86 3.88 0.10
CA SER A 113 3.83 3.52 -0.94
C SER A 113 4.16 2.03 -0.88
N SER A 114 4.18 1.36 -2.04
CA SER A 114 4.58 -0.04 -2.15
C SER A 114 6.03 -0.29 -1.70
N SER A 115 6.88 0.74 -1.68
CA SER A 115 8.25 0.69 -1.14
C SER A 115 8.32 0.62 0.40
N ILE A 116 7.18 0.78 1.08
CA ILE A 116 7.10 0.92 2.54
C ILE A 116 6.31 -0.27 3.14
N CYS A 117 5.24 -0.70 2.47
CA CYS A 117 4.38 -1.79 2.93
C CYS A 117 4.82 -3.16 2.41
N GLU A 118 4.78 -4.16 3.29
CA GLU A 118 4.91 -5.58 2.95
C GLU A 118 3.93 -6.35 3.84
N ALA A 119 2.63 -6.15 3.61
CA ALA A 119 1.60 -6.81 4.41
C ALA A 119 1.71 -8.34 4.38
N SER A 120 2.21 -8.90 3.26
CA SER A 120 2.51 -10.33 3.12
C SER A 120 4.00 -10.68 3.29
N SER A 121 4.80 -9.78 3.92
CA SER A 121 6.26 -9.89 3.94
C SER A 121 6.84 -9.95 2.51
N LYS A 122 8.01 -10.56 2.33
CA LYS A 122 8.62 -10.87 1.02
C LYS A 122 8.15 -12.22 0.45
N SER A 123 6.87 -12.58 0.65
CA SER A 123 6.33 -13.83 0.08
C SER A 123 6.21 -13.75 -1.44
N LYS A 124 6.30 -14.90 -2.11
CA LYS A 124 6.01 -15.01 -3.55
C LYS A 124 4.51 -15.27 -3.75
N PRO A 125 3.92 -14.77 -4.84
CA PRO A 125 2.53 -15.04 -5.14
C PRO A 125 2.31 -16.51 -5.45
N ASP A 126 1.24 -17.07 -4.89
CA ASP A 126 0.73 -18.38 -5.22
C ASP A 126 -0.69 -18.20 -5.78
N TYR A 127 -0.87 -18.62 -7.02
CA TYR A 127 -2.07 -18.31 -7.79
C TYR A 127 -2.39 -19.39 -8.84
N VAL A 128 -3.68 -19.49 -9.16
CA VAL A 128 -4.20 -20.35 -10.22
C VAL A 128 -5.26 -19.60 -11.02
N THR A 129 -5.29 -19.81 -12.34
CA THR A 129 -6.40 -19.32 -13.16
C THR A 129 -7.45 -20.41 -13.25
N LEU A 130 -8.65 -20.12 -12.76
CA LEU A 130 -9.78 -21.03 -12.82
C LEU A 130 -10.62 -20.74 -14.08
N ALA A 131 -11.66 -21.56 -14.31
CA ALA A 131 -12.62 -21.32 -15.38
C ALA A 131 -13.32 -19.95 -15.22
N ASP A 132 -13.97 -19.49 -16.30
CA ASP A 132 -14.85 -18.30 -16.30
C ASP A 132 -14.19 -16.97 -15.88
N GLY A 133 -12.86 -16.88 -15.96
CA GLY A 133 -12.12 -15.66 -15.64
C GLY A 133 -11.95 -15.39 -14.14
N VAL A 134 -12.04 -16.44 -13.32
CA VAL A 134 -11.77 -16.36 -11.88
C VAL A 134 -10.28 -16.58 -11.60
N LEU A 135 -9.71 -15.74 -10.74
CA LEU A 135 -8.33 -15.85 -10.23
C LEU A 135 -8.38 -16.44 -8.82
N GLY A 136 -7.77 -17.61 -8.63
CA GLY A 136 -7.52 -18.18 -7.31
C GLY A 136 -6.20 -17.67 -6.75
N LEU A 137 -6.21 -17.20 -5.51
CA LEU A 137 -5.04 -16.70 -4.78
C LEU A 137 -4.95 -17.36 -3.41
N THR A 138 -3.73 -17.67 -2.98
CA THR A 138 -3.48 -18.10 -1.60
C THR A 138 -3.29 -16.88 -0.70
N GLY A 139 -4.04 -16.85 0.40
CA GLY A 139 -4.02 -15.74 1.34
C GLY A 139 -4.68 -16.07 2.67
N LEU A 140 -4.65 -15.10 3.58
CA LEU A 140 -5.24 -15.20 4.90
C LEU A 140 -6.35 -14.15 5.04
N LYS A 141 -7.56 -14.62 5.40
CA LYS A 141 -8.62 -13.80 5.97
C LYS A 141 -8.35 -13.65 7.47
N PHE A 142 -8.19 -12.42 7.96
CA PHE A 142 -7.88 -12.18 9.37
C PHE A 142 -8.82 -11.20 10.07
N ALA A 143 -9.71 -10.52 9.34
CA ALA A 143 -10.69 -9.63 9.95
C ALA A 143 -11.98 -9.47 9.13
N THR A 144 -13.06 -9.07 9.78
CA THR A 144 -14.36 -8.76 9.15
C THR A 144 -14.78 -7.34 9.47
N VAL A 145 -15.13 -6.54 8.46
CA VAL A 145 -15.52 -5.14 8.63
C VAL A 145 -16.88 -5.04 9.29
N GLU A 146 -16.97 -4.32 10.41
CA GLU A 146 -18.20 -4.13 11.18
C GLU A 146 -18.78 -2.72 10.98
N HIS A 147 -17.93 -1.70 11.14
CA HIS A 147 -18.35 -0.30 11.07
C HIS A 147 -17.55 0.49 10.05
N ILE A 148 -18.20 1.43 9.37
CA ILE A 148 -17.59 2.25 8.32
C ILE A 148 -17.97 3.72 8.49
N TYR A 149 -16.96 4.57 8.46
CA TYR A 149 -17.10 6.01 8.31
C TYR A 149 -16.72 6.43 6.89
N PHE A 150 -17.71 6.91 6.14
CA PHE A 150 -17.50 7.39 4.77
C PHE A 150 -17.00 8.83 4.74
N CYS A 151 -15.76 9.00 4.30
CA CYS A 151 -15.13 10.32 4.16
C CYS A 151 -15.81 11.15 3.07
N LYS A 152 -16.08 12.42 3.37
CA LYS A 152 -16.72 13.39 2.48
C LYS A 152 -15.73 14.32 1.78
N LEU A 153 -14.43 14.17 2.06
CA LEU A 153 -13.39 15.02 1.48
C LEU A 153 -13.21 14.76 -0.01
N VAL A 154 -13.20 15.85 -0.77
CA VAL A 154 -12.98 15.87 -2.23
C VAL A 154 -11.71 16.66 -2.57
N THR A 155 -11.32 16.67 -3.85
CA THR A 155 -10.11 17.38 -4.30
C THR A 155 -10.16 18.89 -4.08
N SER A 156 -11.36 19.49 -4.06
CA SER A 156 -11.57 20.92 -3.81
C SER A 156 -11.68 21.27 -2.32
N SER A 157 -11.66 20.27 -1.42
CA SER A 157 -11.78 20.51 0.03
C SER A 157 -10.60 21.33 0.56
N ILE A 158 -10.92 22.31 1.39
CA ILE A 158 -9.95 23.20 2.05
C ILE A 158 -9.55 22.64 3.43
N MET A 159 -8.54 23.25 4.06
CA MET A 159 -8.06 22.83 5.38
C MET A 159 -9.18 22.72 6.42
N GLY A 160 -10.10 23.70 6.46
CA GLY A 160 -11.22 23.69 7.41
C GLY A 160 -12.19 22.53 7.22
N ASP A 161 -12.32 22.00 6.00
CA ASP A 161 -13.09 20.77 5.76
C ASP A 161 -12.36 19.57 6.36
N GLY A 162 -11.03 19.52 6.21
CA GLY A 162 -10.20 18.46 6.79
C GLY A 162 -10.29 18.40 8.31
N ILE A 163 -10.27 19.56 8.98
CA ILE A 163 -10.42 19.65 10.45
C ILE A 163 -11.77 19.05 10.88
N ARG A 164 -12.87 19.52 10.28
CA ARG A 164 -14.22 19.04 10.61
C ARG A 164 -14.40 17.55 10.34
N GLU A 165 -13.87 17.08 9.21
CA GLU A 165 -13.98 15.67 8.84
C GLU A 165 -13.24 14.78 9.83
N ILE A 166 -12.01 15.15 10.20
CA ILE A 166 -11.20 14.37 11.14
C ILE A 166 -11.81 14.43 12.54
N ALA A 167 -12.34 15.57 12.99
CA ALA A 167 -13.06 15.66 14.26
C ALA A 167 -14.28 14.73 14.28
N ALA A 168 -15.11 14.74 13.23
CA ALA A 168 -16.27 13.85 13.14
C ALA A 168 -15.87 12.36 13.04
N LEU A 169 -14.74 12.04 12.42
CA LEU A 169 -14.20 10.68 12.41
C LEU A 169 -13.74 10.25 13.80
N LEU A 170 -13.09 11.14 14.57
CA LEU A 170 -12.72 10.86 15.96
C LEU A 170 -13.94 10.55 16.83
N GLU A 171 -15.01 11.33 16.72
CA GLU A 171 -16.28 11.07 17.41
C GLU A 171 -16.89 9.72 17.00
N PHE A 172 -16.86 9.41 15.70
CA PHE A 172 -17.29 8.10 15.21
C PHE A 172 -16.45 6.96 15.81
N TYR A 173 -15.12 7.10 15.80
CA TYR A 173 -14.23 6.09 16.36
C TYR A 173 -14.49 5.86 17.85
N GLU A 174 -14.64 6.93 18.63
CA GLU A 174 -14.90 6.83 20.07
C GLU A 174 -16.26 6.19 20.40
N SER A 175 -17.26 6.40 19.55
CA SER A 175 -18.61 5.82 19.74
C SER A 175 -18.72 4.34 19.33
N HIS A 176 -17.78 3.84 18.52
CA HIS A 176 -17.78 2.47 18.00
C HIS A 176 -16.66 1.60 18.57
N LEU A 177 -15.88 2.13 19.52
CA LEU A 177 -15.06 1.31 20.39
C LEU A 177 -15.96 0.77 21.52
N GLU A 178 -16.29 -0.51 21.47
CA GLU A 178 -16.82 -1.17 22.66
C GLU A 178 -15.79 -1.03 23.80
N GLN A 179 -16.26 -1.04 25.05
CA GLN A 179 -15.40 -1.11 26.25
C GLN A 179 -14.46 -2.35 26.26
N ARG A 180 -14.58 -3.25 25.28
CA ARG A 180 -13.79 -4.47 25.11
C ARG A 180 -12.34 -4.22 24.72
N TRP A 181 -12.03 -3.14 24.01
CA TRP A 181 -10.67 -2.87 23.51
C TRP A 181 -10.03 -1.74 24.32
N SER A 182 -9.20 -2.13 25.30
CA SER A 182 -8.78 -1.26 26.41
C SER A 182 -7.77 -0.16 26.06
N VAL A 183 -7.61 0.23 24.79
CA VAL A 183 -6.62 1.24 24.41
C VAL A 183 -7.22 2.23 23.42
N ASN A 184 -7.89 3.22 24.00
CA ASN A 184 -8.26 4.50 23.41
C ASN A 184 -7.01 5.35 23.08
N ASP A 185 -6.04 4.80 22.32
CA ASP A 185 -4.84 5.56 22.03
C ASP A 185 -4.97 6.33 20.73
N CYS A 186 -4.83 7.66 20.83
CA CYS A 186 -4.54 8.57 19.72
C CYS A 186 -3.40 8.06 18.81
N ALA A 187 -2.56 7.15 19.31
CA ALA A 187 -1.51 6.45 18.57
C ALA A 187 -2.03 5.67 17.34
N ALA A 188 -3.08 4.86 17.51
CA ALA A 188 -3.58 4.00 16.42
C ALA A 188 -4.25 4.83 15.32
N ILE A 189 -5.05 5.82 15.71
CA ILE A 189 -5.66 6.78 14.77
C ILE A 189 -4.56 7.59 14.05
N ALA A 190 -3.55 8.07 14.78
CA ALA A 190 -2.44 8.82 14.17
C ALA A 190 -1.78 8.04 13.04
N ARG A 191 -1.45 6.77 13.29
CA ARG A 191 -0.87 5.89 12.27
C ARG A 191 -1.86 5.64 11.13
N THR A 192 -3.10 5.26 11.45
CA THR A 192 -4.12 4.89 10.46
C THR A 192 -4.39 6.03 9.49
N LEU A 193 -4.65 7.23 10.00
CA LEU A 193 -5.01 8.35 9.16
C LEU A 193 -3.85 8.90 8.35
N THR A 194 -2.59 8.64 8.72
CA THR A 194 -1.41 9.15 7.99
C THR A 194 -0.68 8.08 7.19
N GLY A 195 -1.18 6.83 7.18
CA GLY A 195 -0.48 5.71 6.57
C GLY A 195 0.83 5.34 7.29
N ASN A 196 0.94 5.72 8.57
CA ASN A 196 2.10 5.50 9.43
C ASN A 196 3.41 6.10 8.84
N GLU A 197 3.31 7.21 8.11
CA GLU A 197 4.44 7.86 7.41
C GLU A 197 5.08 8.95 8.29
N PHE A 198 5.74 8.52 9.38
CA PHE A 198 6.36 9.43 10.35
C PHE A 198 7.89 9.50 10.22
N SER A 199 8.47 10.60 10.72
CA SER A 199 9.92 10.83 10.77
C SER A 199 10.66 9.68 11.45
N ASP A 200 10.14 9.22 12.57
CA ASP A 200 10.73 8.17 13.42
C ASP A 200 10.63 6.76 12.81
N ARG A 201 9.91 6.61 11.69
CA ARG A 201 9.93 5.37 10.89
C ARG A 201 11.17 5.27 10.02
N PHE A 202 12.04 6.27 10.02
CA PHE A 202 13.30 6.26 9.30
C PHE A 202 14.48 6.23 10.28
N HIS A 203 15.55 5.55 9.88
CA HIS A 203 16.80 5.56 10.62
C HIS A 203 17.93 6.04 9.70
N PRO A 204 18.52 7.24 9.89
CA PRO A 204 18.11 8.26 10.86
C PRO A 204 16.71 8.84 10.57
N PRO A 205 16.06 9.53 11.53
CA PRO A 205 14.76 10.14 11.32
C PRO A 205 14.73 11.10 10.12
N ASN A 206 13.65 11.07 9.35
CA ASN A 206 13.49 11.91 8.16
C ASN A 206 12.94 13.30 8.54
N PRO A 207 13.73 14.38 8.43
CA PRO A 207 13.32 15.72 8.88
C PRO A 207 12.21 16.33 8.01
N ALA A 208 11.92 15.78 6.83
CA ALA A 208 10.83 16.26 5.99
C ALA A 208 9.45 15.88 6.54
N LEU A 209 9.36 14.81 7.34
CA LEU A 209 8.11 14.23 7.86
C LEU A 209 7.80 14.71 9.29
N GLN A 210 6.55 14.57 9.73
CA GLN A 210 6.17 14.82 11.12
C GLN A 210 6.68 13.70 12.03
N SER A 211 7.09 14.00 13.26
CA SER A 211 7.35 12.96 14.25
C SER A 211 6.04 12.33 14.73
N PHE A 212 6.11 11.09 15.19
CA PHE A 212 4.95 10.41 15.74
C PHE A 212 4.41 11.09 17.00
N GLY A 213 5.31 11.61 17.85
CA GLY A 213 4.94 12.36 19.05
C GLY A 213 4.10 13.59 18.74
N SER A 214 4.53 14.43 17.79
CA SER A 214 3.78 15.63 17.41
C SER A 214 2.44 15.32 16.73
N ALA A 215 2.32 14.16 16.06
CA ALA A 215 1.05 13.72 15.50
C ALA A 215 0.05 13.31 16.61
N ARG A 216 0.53 12.69 17.69
CA ARG A 216 -0.31 12.37 18.86
C ARG A 216 -0.79 13.65 19.56
N GLU A 217 0.09 14.63 19.73
CA GLU A 217 -0.26 15.94 20.29
C GLU A 217 -1.31 16.66 19.42
N ALA A 218 -1.16 16.62 18.10
CA ALA A 218 -2.14 17.18 17.17
C ALA A 218 -3.53 16.56 17.30
N ILE A 219 -3.63 15.23 17.46
CA ILE A 219 -4.93 14.59 17.70
C ILE A 219 -5.51 15.03 19.03
N GLN A 220 -4.68 15.10 20.08
CA GLN A 220 -5.14 15.55 21.39
C GLN A 220 -5.65 17.00 21.34
N GLU A 221 -4.93 17.90 20.67
CA GLU A 221 -5.36 19.29 20.43
C GLU A 221 -6.73 19.35 19.73
N LEU A 222 -6.94 18.51 18.72
CA LEU A 222 -8.23 18.46 18.01
C LEU A 222 -9.35 17.88 18.88
N LYS A 223 -9.07 16.90 19.73
CA LYS A 223 -10.05 16.36 20.69
C LYS A 223 -10.46 17.39 21.73
N ASP A 224 -9.50 18.17 22.22
CA ASP A 224 -9.75 19.20 23.23
C ASP A 224 -10.52 20.38 22.62
N ASN A 225 -10.37 20.64 21.32
CA ASN A 225 -11.09 21.69 20.60
C ASN A 225 -11.55 21.24 19.19
N PRO A 226 -12.66 20.48 19.07
CA PRO A 226 -13.13 19.93 17.79
C PRO A 226 -13.68 21.00 16.84
N SER A 227 -13.99 22.19 17.36
CA SER A 227 -14.47 23.34 16.58
C SER A 227 -13.35 24.27 16.09
N SER A 228 -12.09 23.85 16.22
CA SER A 228 -10.91 24.63 15.84
C SER A 228 -11.00 25.16 14.41
N THR A 229 -10.63 26.42 14.22
CA THR A 229 -10.48 27.00 12.88
C THR A 229 -9.01 27.03 12.48
N ARG A 230 -8.75 27.21 11.18
CA ARG A 230 -7.37 27.19 10.64
C ARG A 230 -6.43 28.19 11.32
N SER A 231 -6.93 29.35 11.76
CA SER A 231 -6.12 30.38 12.43
C SER A 231 -5.66 29.95 13.83
N ASP A 232 -6.35 28.99 14.44
CA ASP A 232 -6.18 28.62 15.84
C ASP A 232 -5.29 27.37 15.99
N CYS A 233 -5.04 26.66 14.89
CA CYS A 233 -4.34 25.37 14.89
C CYS A 233 -2.83 25.53 14.99
N SER A 234 -2.19 24.68 15.81
CA SER A 234 -0.74 24.55 15.84
C SER A 234 -0.15 24.12 14.49
N SER A 235 1.16 24.29 14.31
CA SER A 235 1.87 23.78 13.12
C SER A 235 1.80 22.25 13.02
N ALA A 236 1.81 21.56 14.16
CA ALA A 236 1.68 20.12 14.26
C ALA A 236 0.29 19.65 13.80
N LEU A 237 -0.78 20.32 14.25
CA LEU A 237 -2.14 20.03 13.80
C LEU A 237 -2.31 20.31 12.31
N ASN A 238 -1.86 21.47 11.83
CA ASN A 238 -1.93 21.79 10.40
C ASN A 238 -1.24 20.74 9.50
N ARG A 239 -0.05 20.25 9.92
CA ARG A 239 0.66 19.19 9.21
C ARG A 239 -0.10 17.87 9.25
N TYR A 240 -0.57 17.47 10.43
CA TYR A 240 -1.35 16.25 10.61
C TYR A 240 -2.62 16.23 9.76
N ILE A 241 -3.41 17.32 9.76
CA ILE A 241 -4.63 17.43 8.95
C ILE A 241 -4.30 17.33 7.45
N THR A 242 -3.18 17.91 7.01
CA THR A 242 -2.73 17.84 5.61
C THR A 242 -2.44 16.39 5.20
N ASP A 243 -1.67 15.68 6.02
CA ASP A 243 -1.28 14.29 5.77
C ASP A 243 -2.48 13.36 5.86
N ALA A 244 -3.34 13.54 6.87
CA ALA A 244 -4.55 12.77 7.06
C ALA A 244 -5.57 12.96 5.93
N THR A 245 -5.79 14.21 5.49
CA THR A 245 -6.68 14.51 4.36
C THR A 245 -6.19 13.86 3.07
N ARG A 246 -4.87 13.82 2.83
CA ARG A 246 -4.28 13.12 1.67
C ARG A 246 -4.60 11.62 1.71
N CYS A 247 -4.51 11.02 2.89
CA CYS A 247 -4.80 9.60 3.08
C CYS A 247 -6.31 9.30 3.11
N LEU A 248 -7.19 10.21 3.53
CA LEU A 248 -8.64 9.94 3.60
C LEU A 248 -9.39 10.15 2.28
N ARG A 249 -8.90 11.00 1.37
CA ARG A 249 -9.62 11.33 0.13
C ARG A 249 -9.98 10.08 -0.70
N GLY A 250 -11.28 9.95 -0.99
CA GLY A 250 -11.87 8.86 -1.78
C GLY A 250 -11.88 7.49 -1.10
N ARG A 251 -11.57 7.44 0.21
CA ARG A 251 -11.54 6.23 1.04
C ARG A 251 -12.54 6.32 2.18
N CYS A 252 -12.79 5.21 2.85
CA CYS A 252 -13.50 5.18 4.12
C CYS A 252 -12.55 4.75 5.24
N PHE A 253 -12.88 5.15 6.46
CA PHE A 253 -12.31 4.57 7.67
C PHE A 253 -13.20 3.41 8.10
N PHE A 254 -12.60 2.32 8.57
CA PHE A 254 -13.34 1.15 9.01
C PHE A 254 -12.85 0.64 10.37
N VAL A 255 -13.76 -0.03 11.08
CA VAL A 255 -13.50 -0.81 12.29
C VAL A 255 -13.97 -2.24 12.03
N THR A 256 -13.18 -3.23 12.43
CA THR A 256 -13.50 -4.66 12.27
C THR A 256 -14.11 -5.25 13.54
N GLU A 257 -14.77 -6.40 13.43
CA GLU A 257 -15.34 -7.15 14.57
C GLU A 257 -14.27 -7.51 15.62
N GLU A 258 -13.02 -7.65 15.18
CA GLU A 258 -11.85 -7.93 16.00
C GLU A 258 -11.29 -6.68 16.72
N GLY A 259 -11.80 -5.49 16.39
CA GLY A 259 -11.37 -4.21 16.93
C GLY A 259 -10.20 -3.55 16.17
N TYR A 260 -9.86 -4.04 14.98
CA TYR A 260 -8.83 -3.41 14.16
C TYR A 260 -9.38 -2.21 13.41
N ILE A 261 -8.51 -1.24 13.10
CA ILE A 261 -8.87 -0.05 12.35
C ILE A 261 -8.01 0.17 11.12
N GLY A 262 -8.62 0.76 10.10
CA GLY A 262 -7.96 0.96 8.83
C GLY A 262 -8.62 1.95 7.90
N LEU A 263 -8.01 2.11 6.74
CA LEU A 263 -8.53 2.85 5.61
C LEU A 263 -8.72 1.90 4.43
N GLY A 264 -9.82 2.04 3.71
CA GLY A 264 -10.08 1.22 2.53
C GLY A 264 -10.96 1.91 1.51
N SER A 265 -11.40 1.15 0.50
CA SER A 265 -12.16 1.70 -0.62
C SER A 265 -13.47 2.37 -0.17
N GLY A 266 -13.82 3.52 -0.75
CA GLY A 266 -15.07 4.24 -0.43
C GLY A 266 -16.37 3.50 -0.81
N VAL A 267 -16.29 2.29 -1.36
CA VAL A 267 -17.46 1.43 -1.69
C VAL A 267 -17.54 0.17 -0.83
N MET A 268 -16.75 0.12 0.25
CA MET A 268 -16.84 -0.92 1.27
C MET A 268 -18.20 -0.94 1.96
N LYS A 269 -18.56 -2.09 2.54
CA LYS A 269 -19.77 -2.34 3.32
C LYS A 269 -19.45 -3.19 4.55
N PRO A 270 -20.23 -3.09 5.63
CA PRO A 270 -20.18 -4.07 6.71
C PRO A 270 -20.33 -5.49 6.16
N GLY A 271 -19.58 -6.44 6.72
CA GLY A 271 -19.45 -7.82 6.25
C GLY A 271 -18.39 -8.05 5.16
N ASP A 272 -17.81 -6.99 4.59
CA ASP A 272 -16.61 -7.13 3.75
C ASP A 272 -15.45 -7.69 4.60
N ILE A 273 -14.60 -8.53 4.02
CA ILE A 273 -13.49 -9.18 4.74
C ILE A 273 -12.15 -8.55 4.40
N VAL A 274 -11.26 -8.47 5.38
CA VAL A 274 -9.89 -7.99 5.23
C VAL A 274 -8.96 -9.17 5.04
N THR A 275 -8.18 -9.12 3.96
CA THR A 275 -7.31 -10.22 3.54
C THR A 275 -5.91 -9.76 3.21
N VAL A 276 -4.96 -10.67 3.35
CA VAL A 276 -3.60 -10.56 2.81
C VAL A 276 -3.38 -11.70 1.83
N PHE A 277 -2.79 -11.41 0.66
CA PHE A 277 -2.41 -12.42 -0.33
C PHE A 277 -0.89 -12.56 -0.36
N LEU A 278 -0.41 -13.79 -0.53
CA LEU A 278 1.02 -14.02 -0.74
C LEU A 278 1.48 -13.27 -1.99
N GLY A 279 2.63 -12.60 -1.92
CA GLY A 279 3.14 -11.77 -3.02
C GLY A 279 2.45 -10.42 -3.21
N TYR A 280 1.48 -10.04 -2.36
CA TYR A 280 0.86 -8.71 -2.39
C TYR A 280 1.38 -7.82 -1.26
N HIS A 281 1.80 -6.59 -1.58
CA HIS A 281 2.46 -5.70 -0.63
C HIS A 281 1.50 -4.98 0.34
N SER A 282 0.19 -5.03 0.09
CA SER A 282 -0.85 -4.29 0.83
C SER A 282 -1.97 -5.24 1.29
N LEU A 283 -3.06 -4.70 1.84
CA LEU A 283 -4.25 -5.49 2.18
C LEU A 283 -5.30 -5.37 1.09
N MET A 284 -6.13 -6.41 0.98
CA MET A 284 -7.24 -6.43 0.04
C MET A 284 -8.56 -6.64 0.76
N ILE A 285 -9.55 -5.84 0.38
CA ILE A 285 -10.93 -6.02 0.82
C ILE A 285 -11.66 -6.88 -0.20
N LEU A 286 -12.29 -7.95 0.28
CA LEU A 286 -13.11 -8.85 -0.52
C LEU A 286 -14.55 -8.84 -0.04
N ARG A 287 -15.47 -9.09 -0.98
CA ARG A 287 -16.90 -9.24 -0.72
C ARG A 287 -17.40 -10.56 -1.28
N ALA A 288 -18.03 -11.38 -0.46
CA ALA A 288 -18.58 -12.66 -0.88
C ALA A 288 -19.62 -12.49 -2.00
N VAL A 289 -19.63 -13.44 -2.94
CA VAL A 289 -20.59 -13.54 -4.04
C VAL A 289 -21.46 -14.77 -3.79
N GLY A 290 -22.75 -14.55 -3.51
CA GLY A 290 -23.69 -15.63 -3.22
C GLY A 290 -23.58 -16.16 -1.79
N SER A 291 -24.14 -17.34 -1.54
CA SER A 291 -24.27 -17.98 -0.23
C SER A 291 -23.11 -18.91 0.14
N ASP A 292 -22.28 -19.27 -0.84
CA ASP A 292 -21.42 -20.45 -0.71
C ASP A 292 -19.98 -20.12 -0.27
N ASP A 293 -19.68 -18.85 0.05
CA ASP A 293 -18.38 -18.37 0.56
C ASP A 293 -17.11 -18.76 -0.26
N GLU A 294 -17.27 -19.28 -1.48
CA GLU A 294 -16.14 -19.71 -2.32
C GLU A 294 -15.70 -18.67 -3.36
N GLN A 295 -16.54 -17.67 -3.64
CA GLN A 295 -16.26 -16.65 -4.66
C GLN A 295 -16.37 -15.26 -4.09
N TYR A 296 -15.43 -14.40 -4.49
CA TYR A 296 -15.32 -13.05 -3.97
C TYR A 296 -15.15 -12.02 -5.08
N GLN A 297 -15.72 -10.84 -4.85
CA GLN A 297 -15.38 -9.62 -5.56
C GLN A 297 -14.25 -8.90 -4.84
N VAL A 298 -13.28 -8.41 -5.59
CA VAL A 298 -12.30 -7.45 -5.09
C VAL A 298 -13.00 -6.11 -4.91
N VAL A 299 -13.11 -5.64 -3.68
CA VAL A 299 -13.68 -4.32 -3.36
C VAL A 299 -12.64 -3.24 -3.57
N GLY A 300 -11.41 -3.47 -3.10
CA GLY A 300 -10.25 -2.61 -3.35
C GLY A 300 -9.17 -2.74 -2.27
N GLU A 301 -8.07 -2.03 -2.48
CA GLU A 301 -6.95 -1.93 -1.52
C GLU A 301 -7.40 -1.37 -0.16
N ALA A 302 -6.79 -1.86 0.91
CA ALA A 302 -6.88 -1.30 2.25
C ALA A 302 -5.53 -1.25 2.96
N SER A 303 -5.48 -0.47 4.05
CA SER A 303 -4.43 -0.52 5.06
C SER A 303 -5.05 -0.67 6.44
N CYS A 304 -4.44 -1.49 7.30
CA CYS A 304 -4.88 -1.70 8.67
C CYS A 304 -3.69 -1.48 9.60
N ASP A 305 -3.89 -0.71 10.68
CA ASP A 305 -2.81 -0.45 11.62
C ASP A 305 -2.31 -1.76 12.25
N GLY A 306 -0.99 -1.93 12.31
CA GLY A 306 -0.36 -3.13 12.83
C GLY A 306 -0.31 -4.34 11.90
N PHE A 307 -0.77 -4.24 10.64
CA PHE A 307 -0.79 -5.37 9.68
C PHE A 307 -0.11 -5.07 8.33
N MET A 308 0.71 -4.02 8.26
CA MET A 308 1.35 -3.58 7.00
C MET A 308 2.81 -4.03 6.85
N SER A 309 3.29 -4.90 7.74
CA SER A 309 4.68 -5.39 7.82
C SER A 309 4.76 -6.92 8.08
N GLY A 310 3.81 -7.69 7.57
CA GLY A 310 3.82 -9.15 7.65
C GLY A 310 3.32 -9.72 8.99
N GLU A 311 2.76 -8.90 9.87
CA GLU A 311 2.32 -9.30 11.20
C GLU A 311 1.20 -10.35 11.17
N SER A 312 0.34 -10.32 10.16
CA SER A 312 -0.73 -11.33 9.96
C SER A 312 -0.19 -12.73 9.66
N LEU A 313 1.01 -12.84 9.07
CA LEU A 313 1.63 -14.12 8.72
C LEU A 313 2.68 -14.56 9.74
N MET A 314 3.48 -13.63 10.25
CA MET A 314 4.67 -13.90 11.07
C MET A 314 4.48 -13.52 12.55
N GLY A 315 3.35 -12.93 12.91
CA GLY A 315 3.12 -12.36 14.23
C GLY A 315 3.84 -11.01 14.45
N PRO A 316 3.67 -10.42 15.65
CA PRO A 316 4.28 -9.13 15.99
C PRO A 316 5.80 -9.24 16.07
N LEU A 317 6.48 -8.11 15.90
CA LEU A 317 7.92 -8.04 16.18
C LEU A 317 8.21 -8.31 17.66
N PRO A 318 9.38 -8.91 17.98
CA PRO A 318 9.82 -9.06 19.36
C PRO A 318 9.89 -7.70 20.08
N GLN A 319 9.63 -7.72 21.39
CA GLN A 319 9.58 -6.50 22.20
C GLN A 319 10.92 -5.73 22.15
N GLY A 320 10.84 -4.43 21.84
CA GLY A 320 12.01 -3.54 21.76
C GLY A 320 12.55 -3.35 20.34
N LEU A 321 12.10 -4.15 19.37
CA LEU A 321 12.42 -4.01 17.96
C LEU A 321 11.34 -3.22 17.23
N THR A 322 11.77 -2.31 16.35
CA THR A 322 10.87 -1.53 15.49
C THR A 322 11.37 -1.58 14.05
N LEU A 323 10.45 -1.81 13.11
CA LEU A 323 10.77 -1.70 11.69
C LEU A 323 11.00 -0.23 11.31
N VAL A 324 12.14 0.03 10.68
CA VAL A 324 12.56 1.34 10.20
C VAL A 324 13.00 1.27 8.73
N HIS A 325 12.92 2.42 8.07
CA HIS A 325 13.35 2.64 6.70
C HIS A 325 14.73 3.33 6.74
N HIS A 326 15.78 2.63 6.31
CA HIS A 326 17.15 3.09 6.37
C HIS A 326 17.64 3.60 5.00
N ALA A 327 18.18 4.81 4.97
CA ALA A 327 18.71 5.45 3.75
C ALA A 327 20.24 5.44 3.75
N LEU A 328 20.86 4.88 2.70
CA LEU A 328 22.33 4.75 2.59
C LEU A 328 23.05 6.06 2.26
N ASP A 329 22.41 6.94 1.45
CA ASP A 329 23.05 8.15 0.95
C ASP A 329 22.14 9.37 1.14
N ARG A 330 22.62 10.35 1.90
CA ARG A 330 21.91 11.62 2.18
C ARG A 330 22.08 12.67 1.08
N SER A 331 22.98 12.45 0.10
CA SER A 331 23.39 13.44 -0.91
C SER A 331 22.63 13.35 -2.24
N SER A 332 22.00 12.21 -2.52
CA SER A 332 21.20 11.99 -3.72
C SER A 332 19.77 12.51 -3.53
N ALA A 333 19.24 13.21 -4.55
CA ALA A 333 17.87 13.71 -4.59
C ALA A 333 16.79 12.61 -4.61
N MET A 334 17.19 11.33 -4.62
CA MET A 334 16.33 10.15 -4.67
C MET A 334 16.96 9.07 -3.76
N GLN A 335 16.61 9.09 -2.47
CA GLN A 335 17.12 8.13 -1.49
C GLN A 335 16.59 6.72 -1.81
N GLU A 336 17.48 5.77 -2.07
CA GLU A 336 17.12 4.35 -1.95
C GLU A 336 17.04 4.03 -0.46
N VAL A 337 15.85 3.59 -0.05
CA VAL A 337 15.55 3.29 1.34
C VAL A 337 15.21 1.81 1.43
N TYR A 338 15.90 1.09 2.31
CA TYR A 338 15.63 -0.33 2.57
C TYR A 338 15.11 -0.51 4.00
N LYS A 339 14.52 -1.67 4.26
CA LYS A 339 13.99 -1.99 5.59
C LYS A 339 15.09 -2.50 6.50
N GLY A 340 15.04 -2.09 7.75
CA GLY A 340 15.83 -2.65 8.84
C GLY A 340 15.01 -2.69 10.12
N TYR A 341 15.55 -3.37 11.12
CA TYR A 341 14.88 -3.58 12.40
C TYR A 341 15.76 -2.98 13.48
N PHE A 342 15.34 -1.85 14.02
CA PHE A 342 16.09 -1.11 15.02
C PHE A 342 15.80 -1.67 16.41
N ASP A 343 16.85 -2.07 17.11
CA ASP A 343 16.81 -2.45 18.51
C ASP A 343 17.04 -1.22 19.38
N SER A 344 15.99 -0.82 20.10
CA SER A 344 16.04 0.33 21.00
C SER A 344 16.91 0.10 22.25
N LYS A 345 17.14 -1.15 22.67
CA LYS A 345 17.94 -1.49 23.85
C LYS A 345 19.42 -1.44 23.52
N GLU A 346 19.80 -2.10 22.43
CA GLU A 346 21.21 -2.20 22.00
C GLU A 346 21.64 -1.03 21.11
N SER A 347 20.69 -0.19 20.65
CA SER A 347 20.92 0.89 19.69
C SER A 347 21.56 0.39 18.38
N THR A 348 21.16 -0.80 17.94
CA THR A 348 21.69 -1.47 16.75
C THR A 348 20.62 -1.61 15.67
N LEU A 349 21.04 -1.57 14.40
CA LEU A 349 20.17 -1.85 13.25
C LEU A 349 20.44 -3.27 12.74
N LEU A 350 19.41 -4.12 12.75
CA LEU A 350 19.44 -5.43 12.12
C LEU A 350 18.96 -5.30 10.67
N GLU A 351 19.65 -5.96 9.74
CA GLU A 351 19.27 -5.96 8.32
C GLU A 351 18.21 -7.02 7.99
N GLU A 352 18.03 -8.02 8.85
CA GLU A 352 17.11 -9.15 8.63
C GLU A 352 15.92 -9.09 9.57
N ASP A 353 14.81 -9.67 9.12
CA ASP A 353 13.64 -9.80 9.98
C ASP A 353 13.95 -10.77 11.13
N PRO A 354 13.92 -10.33 12.40
CA PRO A 354 14.19 -11.21 13.54
C PRO A 354 13.18 -12.37 13.62
N ARG A 355 11.99 -12.22 13.03
CA ARG A 355 10.97 -13.27 13.00
C ARG A 355 11.35 -14.43 12.09
N THR A 356 12.30 -14.28 11.16
CA THR A 356 12.72 -15.37 10.26
C THR A 356 13.94 -16.14 10.75
N ALA A 357 14.60 -15.69 11.83
CA ALA A 357 15.85 -16.28 12.31
C ALA A 357 15.76 -17.78 12.69
N HIS A 358 14.56 -18.27 12.99
CA HIS A 358 14.31 -19.68 13.35
C HIS A 358 13.93 -20.55 12.14
N ILE A 359 13.72 -19.96 10.97
CA ILE A 359 13.32 -20.66 9.76
C ILE A 359 14.58 -21.23 9.09
N PRO A 360 14.70 -22.56 8.94
CA PRO A 360 15.86 -23.15 8.30
C PRO A 360 15.92 -22.77 6.82
N LEU A 361 17.13 -22.54 6.31
CA LEU A 361 17.32 -22.35 4.87
C LEU A 361 17.02 -23.65 4.12
N PRO A 362 16.49 -23.57 2.88
CA PRO A 362 16.30 -24.75 2.05
C PRO A 362 17.63 -25.46 1.77
N LEU A 363 17.56 -26.76 1.44
CA LEU A 363 18.75 -27.54 1.10
C LEU A 363 19.58 -26.86 -0.01
N GLY A 364 20.90 -26.86 0.14
CA GLY A 364 21.84 -26.23 -0.79
C GLY A 364 21.98 -24.71 -0.61
N TRP A 365 21.10 -24.05 0.15
CA TRP A 365 21.21 -22.63 0.45
C TRP A 365 22.01 -22.37 1.73
N ARG A 366 22.93 -21.42 1.66
CA ARG A 366 23.65 -20.88 2.81
C ARG A 366 23.64 -19.35 2.80
N ARG A 367 23.92 -18.78 3.95
CA ARG A 367 24.23 -17.35 4.06
C ARG A 367 25.66 -17.07 3.57
N SER A 368 25.86 -15.94 2.90
CA SER A 368 27.19 -15.45 2.55
C SER A 368 27.98 -15.11 3.80
N GLN A 369 29.29 -15.38 3.78
CA GLN A 369 30.17 -15.03 4.88
C GLN A 369 30.42 -13.51 4.92
N PRO A 370 30.67 -12.92 6.11
CA PRO A 370 31.06 -11.52 6.21
C PRO A 370 32.25 -11.20 5.28
N GLY A 371 32.11 -10.19 4.42
CA GLY A 371 33.14 -9.79 3.46
C GLY A 371 33.20 -10.62 2.17
N GLU A 372 32.36 -11.64 2.00
CA GLU A 372 32.22 -12.37 0.71
C GLU A 372 31.59 -11.46 -0.36
N PHE A 373 30.68 -10.59 0.06
CA PHE A 373 30.04 -9.56 -0.78
C PHE A 373 29.85 -8.27 0.04
N ASP A 374 29.56 -7.16 -0.66
CA ASP A 374 29.26 -5.86 -0.03
C ASP A 374 27.94 -5.85 0.76
N MET A 375 27.10 -6.87 0.58
CA MET A 375 25.79 -7.05 1.22
C MET A 375 25.59 -8.51 1.64
N ILE A 376 24.55 -8.78 2.44
CA ILE A 376 24.17 -10.15 2.78
C ILE A 376 23.48 -10.79 1.57
N TYR A 377 24.03 -11.93 1.13
CA TYR A 377 23.42 -12.78 0.11
C TYR A 377 23.07 -14.15 0.70
N PHE A 378 22.01 -14.75 0.18
CA PHE A 378 21.81 -16.19 0.25
C PHE A 378 22.35 -16.79 -1.04
N VAL A 379 23.18 -17.82 -0.92
CA VAL A 379 23.86 -18.47 -2.04
C VAL A 379 23.44 -19.93 -2.06
N ASN A 380 22.98 -20.41 -3.21
CA ASN A 380 22.77 -21.82 -3.43
C ASN A 380 24.07 -22.45 -3.97
N ASP A 381 24.68 -23.34 -3.19
CA ASP A 381 25.97 -23.96 -3.53
C ASP A 381 25.85 -24.98 -4.68
N GLU A 382 24.64 -25.48 -4.97
CA GLU A 382 24.38 -26.45 -6.05
C GLU A 382 24.13 -25.76 -7.40
N THR A 383 23.34 -24.67 -7.39
CA THR A 383 22.92 -23.96 -8.62
C THR A 383 23.74 -22.70 -8.91
N SER A 384 24.57 -22.26 -7.95
CA SER A 384 25.24 -20.95 -7.96
C SER A 384 24.27 -19.74 -8.01
N GLU A 385 22.99 -19.96 -7.72
CA GLU A 385 22.00 -18.89 -7.58
C GLU A 385 22.33 -18.01 -6.36
N LYS A 386 22.07 -16.71 -6.47
CA LYS A 386 22.31 -15.73 -5.41
C LYS A 386 21.10 -14.83 -5.24
N LEU A 387 20.67 -14.63 -4.00
CA LEU A 387 19.59 -13.71 -3.64
C LEU A 387 20.11 -12.69 -2.63
N CYS A 388 20.02 -11.41 -2.96
CA CYS A 388 20.38 -10.33 -2.04
C CYS A 388 19.26 -10.16 -1.01
N ILE A 389 19.59 -9.97 0.26
CA ILE A 389 18.57 -9.76 1.30
C ILE A 389 17.73 -8.49 1.09
N ARG A 390 18.28 -7.53 0.34
CA ARG A 390 17.63 -6.24 0.03
C ARG A 390 16.75 -6.29 -1.22
N GLU A 391 16.93 -7.30 -2.08
CA GLU A 391 16.04 -7.62 -3.20
C GLU A 391 14.91 -8.55 -2.75
#